data_AF-A0A938CM69-F1
#
_entry.id   AF-A0A938CM69-F1
#
_cell.length_a   1.000
_cell.length_b   1.000
_cell.length_c   1.000
_cell.angle_alpha   90.00
_cell.angle_beta   90.00
_cell.angle_gamma   90.00
#
_symmetry.space_group_name_H-M   'P 1'
#
loop_
_entity.id
_entity.type
_entity.pdbx_description
1 polymer ?
#
loop_
_entity_poly.entity_id
_entity_poly.type
_entity_poly.pdbx_seq_one_letter_code
_entity_poly.pdbx_strand_id
1 'polypeptide(L)'
;MRALVPLLALVVSPVCFGQEPARIASGSVAVEALAEGGALVGFRVVSGAEEPSYAVRFGSLGNIVAPRAVARKEKGAQVLRFAPLVAEPTPKLAPSSFVEVRLYDGDPYPEVAFEMRLLEFDQAAWEGVFGRGGAPDRTDGGAPFHFLACSLPGAEIFHQRGWPIGTPVVDQYIQMQAVGPGRTIVSDWSRHWMYAPPIGAYPVPVAGLWKPSTREYVGYDFHEARLTDNSEKLIGSSYCWETGSGTVSHDVGETVPDPVFHDVGETVPDPVSVEFFALVWPYGKGYSGLRYPEKGDAFGSRFRLMHSHDLGPDDDPNRFVIERAWEKHKGLLPDAPTVNDVSWYPNHLRRREFPDPRVGRLYGVAGEDAVWEEPGAITAGGVGYTASPIDSAYRRKAQPEIDRLLQDIDFILPYTTQQTIAGDECAFWAKPLAGEMAKMFGPGVGT
;
A
#
# COMPACT_ATOMS: atom_id res chain seq x y z
N MET A 1 58.99 29.56 -10.44
CA MET A 1 57.59 29.61 -9.96
C MET A 1 57.01 28.22 -10.00
N ARG A 2 56.89 27.55 -8.84
CA ARG A 2 56.23 26.24 -8.72
C ARG A 2 54.80 26.50 -8.24
N ALA A 3 53.82 26.10 -9.05
CA ALA A 3 52.41 26.22 -8.73
C ALA A 3 52.03 25.21 -7.64
N LEU A 4 51.45 25.70 -6.55
CA LEU A 4 50.82 24.89 -5.51
C LEU A 4 49.45 24.39 -6.01
N VAL A 5 49.28 23.08 -6.04
CA VAL A 5 47.99 22.40 -6.19
C VAL A 5 47.34 22.33 -4.81
N PRO A 6 46.08 22.75 -4.62
CA PRO A 6 45.41 22.59 -3.33
C PRO A 6 45.00 21.13 -3.15
N LEU A 7 45.53 20.51 -2.10
CA LEU A 7 45.15 19.19 -1.62
C LEU A 7 43.76 19.30 -0.97
N LEU A 8 42.74 18.74 -1.61
CA LEU A 8 41.41 18.61 -1.02
C LEU A 8 41.49 17.54 0.08
N ALA A 9 41.59 17.94 1.34
CA ALA A 9 41.58 17.01 2.46
C ALA A 9 40.16 16.46 2.66
N LEU A 10 39.93 15.22 2.24
CA LEU A 10 38.76 14.44 2.59
C LEU A 10 38.90 14.07 4.08
N VAL A 11 38.21 14.79 4.97
CA VAL A 11 38.11 14.40 6.38
C VAL A 11 37.15 13.22 6.46
N VAL A 12 37.68 12.02 6.36
CA VAL A 12 36.96 10.78 6.69
C VAL A 12 37.15 10.55 8.18
N SER A 13 36.19 11.00 8.99
CA SER A 13 36.15 10.62 10.40
C SER A 13 35.64 9.19 10.53
N PRO A 14 36.41 8.24 11.09
CA PRO A 14 35.87 6.97 11.54
C PRO A 14 35.00 7.25 12.77
N VAL A 15 33.71 6.91 12.69
CA VAL A 15 32.76 7.10 13.81
C VAL A 15 33.03 6.01 14.85
N CYS A 16 33.54 6.44 16.01
CA CYS A 16 33.58 5.65 17.23
C CYS A 16 32.19 5.67 17.90
N PHE A 17 31.82 4.55 18.52
CA PHE A 17 30.62 4.41 19.36
C PHE A 17 30.49 5.60 20.35
N GLY A 18 29.36 6.30 20.30
CA GLY A 18 29.05 7.45 21.18
C GLY A 18 28.70 8.77 20.47
N GLN A 19 28.67 8.84 19.14
CA GLN A 19 28.15 10.01 18.41
C GLN A 19 26.63 9.95 18.24
N GLU A 20 25.98 11.11 18.26
CA GLU A 20 24.58 11.26 17.85
C GLU A 20 24.34 10.57 16.49
N PRO A 21 23.17 9.93 16.30
CA PRO A 21 22.84 9.28 15.04
C PRO A 21 22.97 10.26 13.88
N ALA A 22 23.57 9.80 12.79
CA ALA A 22 23.80 10.63 11.62
C ALA A 22 22.48 11.23 11.11
N ARG A 23 22.48 12.55 10.87
CA ARG A 23 21.30 13.34 10.53
C ARG A 23 21.56 14.25 9.33
N ILE A 24 20.55 14.43 8.50
CA ILE A 24 20.49 15.45 7.44
C ILE A 24 19.17 16.22 7.57
N ALA A 25 19.13 17.49 7.15
CA ALA A 25 17.91 18.30 7.23
C ALA A 25 17.81 19.33 6.11
N SER A 26 16.62 19.53 5.55
CA SER A 26 16.32 20.51 4.51
C SER A 26 14.95 21.13 4.78
N GLY A 27 14.92 22.45 5.04
CA GLY A 27 13.68 23.14 5.39
C GLY A 27 13.01 22.58 6.65
N SER A 28 11.75 22.17 6.53
CA SER A 28 10.94 21.58 7.62
C SER A 28 11.09 20.07 7.78
N VAL A 29 12.00 19.44 7.01
CA VAL A 29 12.16 17.97 6.98
C VAL A 29 13.56 17.58 7.38
N ALA A 30 13.66 16.61 8.27
CA ALA A 30 14.91 15.97 8.68
C ALA A 30 14.84 14.46 8.49
N VAL A 31 16.00 13.86 8.25
CA VAL A 31 16.17 12.41 8.21
C VAL A 31 17.27 12.02 9.18
N GLU A 32 16.95 11.07 10.06
CA GLU A 32 17.81 10.60 11.13
C GLU A 32 18.06 9.10 10.98
N ALA A 33 19.29 8.66 11.22
CA ALA A 33 19.61 7.25 11.29
C ALA A 33 18.90 6.61 12.50
N LEU A 34 18.23 5.47 12.29
CA LEU A 34 17.59 4.70 13.35
C LEU A 34 18.56 3.63 13.86
N ALA A 35 18.90 3.68 15.15
CA ALA A 35 19.86 2.79 15.78
C ALA A 35 19.22 1.96 16.89
N GLU A 36 19.42 0.64 16.86
CA GLU A 36 18.92 -0.31 17.85
C GLU A 36 19.96 -1.40 18.10
N GLY A 37 20.15 -1.81 19.35
CA GLY A 37 21.12 -2.86 19.69
C GLY A 37 22.56 -2.58 19.22
N GLY A 38 22.92 -1.31 18.99
CA GLY A 38 24.23 -0.91 18.46
C GLY A 38 24.39 -1.03 16.93
N ALA A 39 23.32 -1.33 16.20
CA ALA A 39 23.30 -1.39 14.74
C ALA A 39 22.32 -0.35 14.16
N LEU A 40 22.57 0.11 12.92
CA LEU A 40 21.63 0.99 12.23
C LEU A 40 20.60 0.13 11.49
N VAL A 41 19.36 0.12 11.97
CA VAL A 41 18.28 -0.72 11.44
C VAL A 41 17.44 -0.01 10.38
N GLY A 42 17.64 1.29 10.18
CA GLY A 42 16.82 2.09 9.25
C GLY A 42 17.09 3.59 9.33
N PHE A 43 16.09 4.36 8.92
CA PHE A 43 16.04 5.80 9.09
C PHE A 43 14.64 6.26 9.49
N ARG A 44 14.55 7.44 10.09
CA ARG A 44 13.31 8.11 10.45
C ARG A 44 13.22 9.44 9.74
N VAL A 45 12.07 9.72 9.16
CA VAL A 45 11.76 11.03 8.57
C VAL A 45 10.92 11.81 9.57
N VAL A 46 11.38 13.02 9.89
CA VAL A 46 10.73 13.95 10.81
C VAL A 46 10.26 15.14 10.00
N SER A 47 8.98 15.47 10.09
CA SER A 47 8.40 16.61 9.38
C SER A 47 7.63 17.52 10.34
N GLY A 48 7.93 18.82 10.30
CA GLY A 48 7.28 19.79 11.19
C GLY A 48 7.95 19.95 12.56
N ALA A 49 7.25 20.65 13.47
CA ALA A 49 7.75 21.05 14.79
C ALA A 49 7.27 20.14 15.95
N GLU A 50 6.15 19.45 15.76
CA GLU A 50 5.68 18.37 16.63
C GLU A 50 6.02 17.03 15.95
N GLU A 51 6.01 15.91 16.67
CA GLU A 51 6.61 14.63 16.24
C GLU A 51 5.64 13.67 15.51
N PRO A 52 5.12 13.91 14.29
CA PRO A 52 4.92 12.78 13.44
C PRO A 52 6.24 12.41 12.78
N SER A 53 6.58 11.13 12.90
CA SER A 53 7.77 10.61 12.26
C SER A 53 7.49 9.25 11.65
N TYR A 54 8.04 9.03 10.46
CA TYR A 54 7.89 7.79 9.73
C TYR A 54 9.21 7.03 9.76
N ALA A 55 9.20 5.86 10.39
CA ALA A 55 10.35 4.98 10.42
C ALA A 55 10.31 4.03 9.21
N VAL A 56 11.43 3.96 8.49
CA VAL A 56 11.68 2.98 7.43
C VAL A 56 12.83 2.09 7.89
N ARG A 57 12.54 0.82 8.15
CA ARG A 57 13.51 -0.18 8.58
C ARG A 57 14.02 -0.96 7.38
N PHE A 58 15.31 -1.29 7.32
CA PHE A 58 15.86 -2.04 6.19
C PHE A 58 15.28 -3.46 6.11
N GLY A 59 14.93 -4.06 7.24
CA GLY A 59 14.14 -5.29 7.37
C GLY A 59 13.15 -5.18 8.52
N SER A 60 12.05 -5.95 8.48
CA SER A 60 10.95 -5.83 9.44
C SER A 60 11.39 -6.18 10.87
N LEU A 61 12.16 -7.26 11.05
CA LEU A 61 12.60 -7.73 12.37
C LEU A 61 14.01 -7.23 12.75
N GLY A 62 14.48 -6.13 12.16
CA GLY A 62 15.86 -5.66 12.35
C GLY A 62 16.91 -6.62 11.78
N ASN A 63 16.49 -7.55 10.93
CA ASN A 63 17.30 -8.59 10.31
C ASN A 63 18.19 -8.06 9.17
N ILE A 64 17.99 -6.82 8.73
CA ILE A 64 18.85 -6.11 7.78
C ILE A 64 19.29 -4.82 8.46
N VAL A 65 20.61 -4.60 8.50
CA VAL A 65 21.24 -3.47 9.21
C VAL A 65 22.36 -2.86 8.39
N ALA A 66 22.80 -1.68 8.78
CA ALA A 66 24.06 -1.08 8.34
C ALA A 66 24.97 -0.81 9.57
N PRO A 67 26.28 -1.07 9.46
CA PRO A 67 27.21 -0.77 10.54
C PRO A 67 27.58 0.72 10.62
N ARG A 68 27.27 1.50 9.58
CA ARG A 68 27.57 2.92 9.50
C ARG A 68 26.61 3.67 8.57
N ALA A 69 26.45 4.95 8.84
CA ALA A 69 25.82 5.92 7.97
C ALA A 69 26.76 7.11 7.76
N VAL A 70 26.77 7.64 6.54
CA VAL A 70 27.60 8.80 6.16
C VAL A 70 26.70 9.91 5.63
N ALA A 71 26.67 11.03 6.34
CA ALA A 71 26.03 12.25 5.90
C ALA A 71 27.00 13.06 5.02
N ARG A 72 26.51 13.61 3.91
CA ARG A 72 27.27 14.48 3.00
C ARG A 72 26.38 15.57 2.40
N LYS A 73 26.99 16.69 2.07
CA LYS A 73 26.33 17.76 1.31
C LYS A 73 26.69 17.63 -0.16
N GLU A 74 25.68 17.65 -1.01
CA GLU A 74 25.79 17.72 -2.46
C GLU A 74 25.20 19.06 -2.94
N LYS A 75 25.43 19.42 -4.20
CA LYS A 75 24.88 20.66 -4.74
C LYS A 75 23.35 20.55 -4.80
N GLY A 76 22.64 21.33 -3.97
CA GLY A 76 21.18 21.37 -3.91
C GLY A 76 20.54 20.20 -3.15
N ALA A 77 21.34 19.42 -2.43
CA ALA A 77 20.83 18.29 -1.66
C ALA A 77 21.72 17.91 -0.47
N GLN A 78 21.14 17.28 0.54
CA GLN A 78 21.86 16.57 1.60
C GLN A 78 21.58 15.09 1.49
N VAL A 79 22.60 14.28 1.73
CA VAL A 79 22.52 12.83 1.52
C VAL A 79 23.00 12.08 2.73
N LEU A 80 22.23 11.08 3.15
CA LEU A 80 22.55 10.14 4.21
C LEU A 80 22.61 8.74 3.60
N ARG A 81 23.79 8.12 3.62
CA ARG A 81 24.03 6.81 3.00
C ARG A 81 24.38 5.74 4.03
N PHE A 82 23.67 4.63 4.00
CA PHE A 82 23.82 3.45 4.84
C PHE A 82 24.49 2.34 4.03
N ALA A 83 25.74 2.00 4.35
CA ALA A 83 26.49 0.98 3.64
C ALA A 83 27.73 0.49 4.43
N PRO A 84 28.15 -0.78 4.29
CA PRO A 84 27.45 -1.84 3.57
C PRO A 84 26.17 -2.28 4.30
N LEU A 85 25.19 -2.83 3.59
CA LEU A 85 24.09 -3.54 4.22
C LEU A 85 24.52 -4.96 4.61
N VAL A 86 24.07 -5.41 5.78
CA VAL A 86 24.31 -6.75 6.33
C VAL A 86 22.95 -7.33 6.69
N ALA A 87 22.71 -8.59 6.37
CA ALA A 87 21.48 -9.28 6.75
C ALA A 87 21.78 -10.61 7.44
N GLU A 88 20.98 -10.92 8.46
CA GLU A 88 21.08 -12.15 9.25
C GLU A 88 19.69 -12.77 9.39
N PRO A 89 19.53 -14.10 9.20
CA PRO A 89 20.55 -15.08 8.82
C PRO A 89 20.89 -15.06 7.31
N THR A 90 20.11 -14.35 6.50
CA THR A 90 20.17 -14.35 5.03
C THR A 90 19.41 -13.13 4.49
N PRO A 91 19.73 -12.58 3.30
CA PRO A 91 20.81 -12.93 2.37
C PRO A 91 22.21 -12.50 2.81
N LYS A 92 23.23 -13.11 2.20
CA LYS A 92 24.55 -12.48 2.16
C LYS A 92 24.55 -11.41 1.09
N LEU A 93 24.67 -10.16 1.49
CA LEU A 93 24.69 -9.00 0.61
C LEU A 93 26.12 -8.64 0.19
N ALA A 94 26.29 -8.17 -1.05
CA ALA A 94 27.57 -7.65 -1.48
C ALA A 94 27.90 -6.35 -0.72
N PRO A 95 29.19 -6.04 -0.46
CA PRO A 95 29.59 -4.80 0.23
C PRO A 95 29.16 -3.51 -0.47
N SER A 96 28.80 -3.58 -1.76
CA SER A 96 28.27 -2.46 -2.52
C SER A 96 26.79 -2.16 -2.22
N SER A 97 26.07 -3.07 -1.55
CA SER A 97 24.64 -2.90 -1.26
C SER A 97 24.41 -1.75 -0.28
N PHE A 98 23.39 -0.94 -0.52
CA PHE A 98 23.17 0.31 0.20
C PHE A 98 21.71 0.74 0.24
N VAL A 99 21.41 1.61 1.21
CA VAL A 99 20.27 2.52 1.19
C VAL A 99 20.81 3.95 1.28
N GLU A 100 20.28 4.86 0.48
CA GLU A 100 20.66 6.26 0.43
C GLU A 100 19.41 7.13 0.45
N VAL A 101 19.37 8.06 1.41
CA VAL A 101 18.28 9.03 1.52
C VAL A 101 18.81 10.41 1.14
N ARG A 102 18.13 11.07 0.21
CA ARG A 102 18.48 12.40 -0.28
C ARG A 102 17.34 13.38 0.02
N LEU A 103 17.68 14.47 0.67
CA LEU A 103 16.81 15.64 0.87
C LEU A 103 17.22 16.72 -0.11
N TYR A 104 16.32 17.08 -1.02
CA TYR A 104 16.51 18.21 -1.93
C TYR A 104 16.08 19.52 -1.25
N ASP A 105 16.68 20.64 -1.66
CA ASP A 105 16.30 21.95 -1.14
C ASP A 105 14.84 22.27 -1.51
N GLY A 106 14.02 22.60 -0.49
CA GLY A 106 12.62 22.97 -0.67
C GLY A 106 11.67 21.84 -1.04
N ASP A 107 12.12 20.59 -1.01
CA ASP A 107 11.27 19.42 -1.26
C ASP A 107 11.00 18.65 0.04
N PRO A 108 9.74 18.55 0.50
CA PRO A 108 9.41 17.90 1.76
C PRO A 108 9.46 16.37 1.71
N TYR A 109 9.63 15.78 0.53
CA TYR A 109 9.63 14.33 0.35
C TYR A 109 11.06 13.84 0.11
N PRO A 110 11.64 13.00 0.97
CA PRO A 110 12.96 12.42 0.73
C PRO A 110 12.95 11.49 -0.50
N GLU A 111 14.03 11.51 -1.28
CA GLU A 111 14.30 10.44 -2.25
C GLU A 111 15.02 9.32 -1.51
N VAL A 112 14.57 8.08 -1.68
CA VAL A 112 15.22 6.89 -1.15
C VAL A 112 15.68 6.06 -2.32
N ALA A 113 16.98 5.94 -2.51
CA ALA A 113 17.61 5.06 -3.48
C ALA A 113 18.21 3.85 -2.76
N PHE A 114 18.13 2.68 -3.37
CA PHE A 114 18.70 1.47 -2.80
C PHE A 114 19.25 0.56 -3.89
N GLU A 115 20.22 -0.26 -3.48
CA GLU A 115 20.74 -1.34 -4.31
C GLU A 115 21.04 -2.53 -3.42
N MET A 116 20.54 -3.70 -3.82
CA MET A 116 20.72 -4.98 -3.16
C MET A 116 21.36 -5.93 -4.16
N ARG A 117 22.54 -6.47 -3.82
CA ARG A 117 23.19 -7.53 -4.60
C ARG A 117 23.34 -8.75 -3.73
N LEU A 118 22.59 -9.80 -4.05
CA LEU A 118 22.51 -11.02 -3.24
C LEU A 118 23.61 -11.98 -3.70
N LEU A 119 24.63 -12.15 -2.86
CA LEU A 119 25.68 -13.12 -3.10
C LEU A 119 25.17 -14.54 -2.83
N GLU A 120 24.33 -14.70 -1.81
CA GLU A 120 23.70 -15.95 -1.41
C GLU A 120 22.34 -15.65 -0.76
N PHE A 121 21.37 -16.55 -0.95
CA PHE A 121 20.09 -16.55 -0.24
C PHE A 121 19.77 -17.98 0.21
N ASP A 122 19.61 -18.18 1.51
CA ASP A 122 19.15 -19.43 2.09
C ASP A 122 17.64 -19.34 2.39
N GLN A 123 16.84 -20.00 1.56
CA GLN A 123 15.40 -20.05 1.73
C GLN A 123 14.99 -20.68 3.06
N ALA A 124 15.65 -21.77 3.48
CA ALA A 124 15.29 -22.47 4.71
C ALA A 124 15.59 -21.61 5.94
N ALA A 125 16.70 -20.86 5.93
CA ALA A 125 17.03 -19.92 7.01
C ALA A 125 16.04 -18.74 7.05
N TRP A 126 15.63 -18.22 5.89
CA TRP A 126 14.63 -17.16 5.81
C TRP A 126 13.29 -17.62 6.39
N GLU A 127 12.80 -18.77 5.93
CA GLU A 127 11.57 -19.40 6.43
C GLU A 127 11.70 -19.81 7.91
N GLY A 128 12.90 -20.11 8.40
CA GLY A 128 13.14 -20.36 9.82
C GLY A 128 12.86 -19.16 10.72
N VAL A 129 13.04 -17.93 10.21
CA VAL A 129 12.84 -16.68 10.97
C VAL A 129 11.45 -16.10 10.76
N PHE A 130 11.01 -16.03 9.51
CA PHE A 130 9.74 -15.39 9.14
C PHE A 130 8.56 -16.37 9.06
N GLY A 131 8.81 -17.64 9.33
CA GLY A 131 7.83 -18.73 9.35
C GLY A 131 7.95 -19.69 8.16
N ARG A 132 7.77 -20.98 8.46
CA ARG A 132 6.72 -21.83 7.87
C ARG A 132 5.71 -22.05 8.99
N GLY A 133 4.70 -21.19 9.14
CA GLY A 133 3.67 -21.26 10.19
C GLY A 133 3.34 -22.70 10.61
N GLY A 134 3.56 -23.01 11.89
CA GLY A 134 3.56 -24.35 12.44
C GLY A 134 2.22 -25.08 12.37
N ALA A 135 2.20 -26.21 11.66
CA ALA A 135 1.50 -27.47 11.89
C ALA A 135 1.64 -28.29 10.59
N PRO A 136 1.76 -29.63 10.63
CA PRO A 136 1.91 -30.44 9.41
C PRO A 136 0.72 -30.37 8.43
N ASP A 137 -0.38 -29.69 8.80
CA ASP A 137 -1.57 -29.44 7.98
C ASP A 137 -1.77 -27.96 7.56
N ARG A 138 -0.90 -27.03 8.01
CA ARG A 138 -1.01 -25.60 7.68
C ARG A 138 -0.17 -25.25 6.43
N THR A 139 -0.86 -24.89 5.36
CA THR A 139 -0.31 -24.24 4.16
C THR A 139 -0.06 -22.74 4.34
N ASP A 140 -0.52 -22.15 5.44
CA ASP A 140 -0.36 -20.74 5.77
C ASP A 140 0.90 -20.56 6.63
N GLY A 141 1.97 -20.02 6.05
CA GLY A 141 3.22 -19.91 6.78
C GLY A 141 4.41 -19.26 6.11
N GLY A 142 4.37 -18.94 4.82
CA GLY A 142 5.51 -18.32 4.14
C GLY A 142 5.57 -16.80 4.32
N ALA A 143 6.74 -16.21 4.08
CA ALA A 143 6.90 -14.77 3.95
C ALA A 143 7.82 -14.46 2.77
N PRO A 144 7.49 -13.47 1.92
CA PRO A 144 8.39 -13.08 0.84
C PRO A 144 9.70 -12.53 1.40
N PHE A 145 10.77 -12.61 0.62
CA PHE A 145 11.93 -11.77 0.90
C PHE A 145 11.49 -10.31 0.82
N HIS A 146 11.62 -9.58 1.93
CA HIS A 146 11.13 -8.21 2.05
C HIS A 146 12.16 -7.31 2.72
N PHE A 147 12.12 -6.03 2.37
CA PHE A 147 13.07 -5.01 2.77
C PHE A 147 12.40 -3.62 2.71
N LEU A 148 12.98 -2.62 3.38
CA LEU A 148 12.40 -1.28 3.50
C LEU A 148 10.96 -1.34 4.02
N ALA A 149 10.78 -1.89 5.21
CA ALA A 149 9.49 -1.97 5.89
C ALA A 149 9.14 -0.63 6.54
N CYS A 150 7.91 -0.17 6.36
CA CYS A 150 7.37 1.03 6.99
C CYS A 150 6.02 0.72 7.64
N SER A 151 5.91 1.08 8.91
CA SER A 151 4.71 0.85 9.71
C SER A 151 3.98 2.17 9.93
N LEU A 152 2.65 2.08 9.93
CA LEU A 152 1.73 3.11 10.40
C LEU A 152 0.66 2.37 11.21
N PRO A 153 0.90 2.09 12.51
CA PRO A 153 0.02 1.22 13.28
C PRO A 153 -1.43 1.71 13.34
N GLY A 154 -2.36 0.78 13.13
CA GLY A 154 -3.79 1.05 13.07
C GLY A 154 -4.21 1.78 11.79
N ALA A 155 -3.47 1.62 10.68
CA ALA A 155 -3.88 2.20 9.42
C ALA A 155 -5.08 1.43 8.89
N GLU A 156 -6.17 2.15 8.58
CA GLU A 156 -7.38 1.51 8.04
C GLU A 156 -7.19 0.99 6.62
N ILE A 157 -6.25 1.57 5.85
CA ILE A 157 -6.14 1.33 4.42
C ILE A 157 -4.70 1.04 4.00
N PHE A 158 -4.50 -0.07 3.30
CA PHE A 158 -3.33 -0.32 2.47
C PHE A 158 -3.59 0.24 1.05
N HIS A 159 -2.89 1.32 0.72
CA HIS A 159 -2.97 1.94 -0.59
C HIS A 159 -1.95 1.29 -1.53
N GLN A 160 -2.42 0.52 -2.52
CA GLN A 160 -1.56 -0.16 -3.49
C GLN A 160 -2.18 -0.03 -4.89
N ARG A 161 -1.38 0.28 -5.92
CA ARG A 161 -1.84 0.33 -7.33
C ARG A 161 -2.89 1.40 -7.65
N GLY A 162 -3.14 2.30 -6.70
CA GLY A 162 -4.25 3.23 -6.72
C GLY A 162 -5.57 2.68 -6.20
N TRP A 163 -5.54 1.49 -5.60
CA TRP A 163 -6.67 0.90 -4.89
C TRP A 163 -6.50 1.12 -3.38
N PRO A 164 -7.48 1.75 -2.70
CA PRO A 164 -7.59 1.67 -1.25
C PRO A 164 -8.12 0.28 -0.83
N ILE A 165 -7.26 -0.53 -0.22
CA ILE A 165 -7.62 -1.86 0.27
C ILE A 165 -7.76 -1.78 1.80
N GLY A 166 -8.92 -2.16 2.34
CA GLY A 166 -9.15 -2.20 3.78
C GLY A 166 -8.18 -3.18 4.46
N THR A 167 -7.53 -2.73 5.54
CA THR A 167 -6.73 -3.61 6.40
C THR A 167 -7.64 -4.35 7.38
N PRO A 168 -7.13 -5.37 8.11
CA PRO A 168 -7.88 -6.03 9.17
C PRO A 168 -8.39 -5.12 10.30
N VAL A 169 -7.92 -3.86 10.37
CA VAL A 169 -8.42 -2.83 11.30
C VAL A 169 -9.89 -2.49 11.01
N VAL A 170 -10.26 -2.39 9.74
CA VAL A 170 -11.62 -2.01 9.31
C VAL A 170 -12.38 -3.14 8.63
N ASP A 171 -11.69 -4.09 8.03
CA ASP A 171 -12.29 -5.22 7.33
C ASP A 171 -11.40 -6.47 7.43
N GLN A 172 -11.76 -7.36 8.36
CA GLN A 172 -11.09 -8.65 8.51
C GLN A 172 -11.34 -9.59 7.34
N TYR A 173 -12.45 -9.43 6.61
CA TYR A 173 -12.82 -10.35 5.54
C TYR A 173 -11.78 -10.31 4.43
N ILE A 174 -11.40 -9.11 3.97
CA ILE A 174 -10.47 -8.91 2.84
C ILE A 174 -9.21 -9.78 2.94
N GLN A 175 -8.59 -9.82 4.12
CA GLN A 175 -7.30 -10.49 4.30
C GLN A 175 -7.40 -11.79 5.11
N MET A 176 -8.13 -11.77 6.23
CA MET A 176 -8.11 -12.86 7.20
C MET A 176 -9.15 -13.94 6.89
N GLN A 177 -10.34 -13.55 6.42
CA GLN A 177 -11.48 -14.49 6.30
C GLN A 177 -11.84 -14.87 4.87
N ALA A 178 -11.37 -14.14 3.85
CA ALA A 178 -11.70 -14.39 2.44
C ALA A 178 -11.36 -15.82 2.01
N VAL A 179 -12.29 -16.52 1.37
CA VAL A 179 -12.06 -17.88 0.83
C VAL A 179 -12.45 -17.94 -0.65
N GLY A 180 -12.08 -19.05 -1.30
CA GLY A 180 -12.45 -19.31 -2.69
C GLY A 180 -12.07 -18.14 -3.60
N PRO A 181 -12.95 -17.73 -4.52
CA PRO A 181 -12.72 -16.60 -5.42
C PRO A 181 -12.65 -15.22 -4.72
N GLY A 182 -13.01 -15.12 -3.44
CA GLY A 182 -12.79 -13.90 -2.65
C GLY A 182 -11.31 -13.66 -2.30
N ARG A 183 -10.47 -14.72 -2.29
CA ARG A 183 -9.05 -14.67 -1.90
C ARG A 183 -8.13 -14.14 -3.01
N THR A 184 -8.56 -13.15 -3.80
CA THR A 184 -7.79 -12.66 -4.97
C THR A 184 -6.65 -11.71 -4.63
N ILE A 185 -6.74 -11.03 -3.48
CA ILE A 185 -5.78 -10.03 -3.01
C ILE A 185 -5.04 -10.46 -1.73
N VAL A 186 -5.29 -11.68 -1.27
CA VAL A 186 -4.52 -12.33 -0.21
C VAL A 186 -3.49 -13.23 -0.85
N SER A 187 -2.32 -13.36 -0.23
CA SER A 187 -1.31 -14.28 -0.72
C SER A 187 -1.76 -15.75 -0.58
N ASP A 188 -1.23 -16.65 -1.41
CA ASP A 188 -1.49 -18.10 -1.27
C ASP A 188 -0.66 -18.72 -0.13
N TRP A 189 0.35 -18.01 0.37
CA TRP A 189 1.35 -18.53 1.29
C TRP A 189 1.13 -18.10 2.74
N SER A 190 0.36 -17.03 3.01
CA SER A 190 0.05 -16.59 4.39
C SER A 190 -1.18 -15.68 4.44
N ARG A 191 -2.03 -15.89 5.44
CA ARG A 191 -3.14 -14.97 5.77
C ARG A 191 -2.66 -13.60 6.25
N HIS A 192 -1.48 -13.54 6.84
CA HIS A 192 -0.94 -12.29 7.34
C HIS A 192 -0.29 -11.44 6.25
N TRP A 193 -0.24 -11.92 5.00
CA TRP A 193 0.32 -11.19 3.87
C TRP A 193 -0.69 -11.01 2.75
N MET A 194 -0.81 -9.79 2.24
CA MET A 194 -1.47 -9.54 0.98
C MET A 194 -0.63 -10.04 -0.20
N TYR A 195 -1.27 -10.25 -1.35
CA TYR A 195 -0.59 -10.49 -2.62
C TYR A 195 0.48 -9.41 -2.94
N ALA A 196 1.46 -9.76 -3.77
CA ALA A 196 2.66 -8.94 -3.94
C ALA A 196 3.03 -8.62 -5.39
N PRO A 197 2.14 -7.99 -6.17
CA PRO A 197 2.38 -7.69 -7.58
C PRO A 197 3.63 -6.80 -7.80
N PRO A 198 4.34 -6.90 -8.94
CA PRO A 198 5.43 -6.00 -9.24
C PRO A 198 4.87 -4.59 -9.45
N ILE A 199 5.55 -3.60 -8.88
CA ILE A 199 5.22 -2.19 -9.00
C ILE A 199 5.14 -1.80 -10.47
N GLY A 200 5.97 -2.39 -11.35
CA GLY A 200 5.89 -2.24 -12.81
C GLY A 200 4.51 -2.48 -13.44
N ALA A 201 3.65 -3.28 -12.80
CA ALA A 201 2.28 -3.58 -13.26
C ALA A 201 1.21 -2.71 -12.58
N TYR A 202 1.62 -1.70 -11.82
CA TYR A 202 0.73 -0.82 -11.08
C TYR A 202 0.26 0.31 -12.00
N PRO A 203 -1.05 0.57 -12.11
CA PRO A 203 -1.54 1.78 -12.78
C PRO A 203 -0.97 3.04 -12.13
N VAL A 204 -0.99 3.09 -10.79
CA VAL A 204 -0.33 4.11 -9.98
C VAL A 204 0.83 3.46 -9.23
N PRO A 205 2.12 3.77 -9.53
CA PRO A 205 3.32 3.17 -8.94
C PRO A 205 3.56 3.51 -7.46
N VAL A 206 2.57 3.27 -6.62
CA VAL A 206 2.60 3.56 -5.19
C VAL A 206 2.20 2.35 -4.35
N ALA A 207 2.82 2.25 -3.20
CA ALA A 207 2.41 1.40 -2.09
C ALA A 207 2.55 2.18 -0.79
N GLY A 208 1.56 2.13 0.10
CA GLY A 208 1.58 2.90 1.33
C GLY A 208 0.45 2.54 2.28
N LEU A 209 0.45 3.20 3.43
CA LEU A 209 -0.59 3.08 4.46
C LEU A 209 -1.27 4.43 4.63
N TRP A 210 -2.59 4.39 4.78
CA TRP A 210 -3.42 5.55 5.00
C TRP A 210 -4.27 5.33 6.24
N LYS A 211 -4.19 6.29 7.15
CA LYS A 211 -4.94 6.33 8.39
C LYS A 211 -5.89 7.53 8.41
N PRO A 212 -7.02 7.49 7.67
CA PRO A 212 -7.92 8.64 7.52
C PRO A 212 -8.43 9.20 8.85
N SER A 213 -8.64 8.36 9.89
CA SER A 213 -9.12 8.82 11.20
C SER A 213 -8.18 9.81 11.88
N THR A 214 -6.87 9.69 11.65
CA THR A 214 -5.84 10.61 12.17
C THR A 214 -5.26 11.52 11.09
N ARG A 215 -5.82 11.47 9.87
CA ARG A 215 -5.39 12.23 8.69
C ARG A 215 -3.96 11.91 8.23
N GLU A 216 -3.44 10.73 8.56
CA GLU A 216 -2.04 10.36 8.31
C GLU A 216 -1.87 9.50 7.06
N TYR A 217 -0.81 9.76 6.29
CA TYR A 217 -0.45 8.95 5.13
C TYR A 217 1.07 8.76 5.05
N VAL A 218 1.50 7.57 4.65
CA VAL A 218 2.90 7.31 4.25
C VAL A 218 2.94 6.33 3.08
N GLY A 219 3.77 6.61 2.08
CA GLY A 219 3.86 5.74 0.90
C GLY A 219 5.17 5.88 0.13
N TYR A 220 5.50 4.84 -0.62
CA TYR A 220 6.63 4.80 -1.55
C TYR A 220 6.13 5.08 -2.95
N ASP A 221 6.48 6.24 -3.48
CA ASP A 221 6.11 6.67 -4.83
C ASP A 221 7.26 6.43 -5.83
N PHE A 222 7.01 5.57 -6.82
CA PHE A 222 7.94 5.20 -7.88
C PHE A 222 7.65 5.88 -9.23
N HIS A 223 6.83 6.93 -9.31
CA HIS A 223 6.57 7.64 -10.57
C HIS A 223 7.86 8.12 -11.24
N GLU A 224 8.81 8.68 -10.48
CA GLU A 224 10.06 9.16 -11.06
C GLU A 224 10.86 8.00 -11.70
N ALA A 225 11.08 6.91 -10.96
CA ALA A 225 11.77 5.72 -11.50
C ALA A 225 11.09 5.21 -12.77
N ARG A 226 9.75 5.10 -12.76
CA ARG A 226 8.95 4.69 -13.92
C ARG A 226 9.21 5.57 -15.14
N LEU A 227 9.22 6.88 -14.95
CA LEU A 227 9.33 7.84 -16.03
C LEU A 227 10.78 8.03 -16.52
N THR A 228 11.79 7.61 -15.75
CA THR A 228 13.20 7.81 -16.11
C THR A 228 13.93 6.54 -16.51
N ASP A 229 14.03 5.54 -15.62
CA ASP A 229 14.94 4.40 -15.76
C ASP A 229 14.23 3.05 -15.72
N ASN A 230 12.94 3.03 -15.38
CA ASN A 230 12.10 1.85 -15.23
C ASN A 230 12.69 0.84 -14.22
N SER A 231 13.46 1.30 -13.22
CA SER A 231 14.11 0.43 -12.25
C SER A 231 13.13 -0.25 -11.29
N GLU A 232 11.92 0.30 -11.13
CA GLU A 232 10.87 -0.21 -10.24
C GLU A 232 10.20 -1.49 -10.77
N LYS A 233 10.36 -1.82 -12.05
CA LYS A 233 9.66 -2.94 -12.71
C LYS A 233 9.93 -4.31 -12.08
N LEU A 234 11.06 -4.47 -11.37
CA LEU A 234 11.50 -5.72 -10.75
C LEU A 234 11.27 -5.75 -9.23
N ILE A 235 10.53 -4.80 -8.68
CA ILE A 235 10.24 -4.71 -7.25
C ILE A 235 8.75 -4.92 -7.04
N GLY A 236 8.37 -5.77 -6.09
CA GLY A 236 6.99 -5.86 -5.62
C GLY A 236 6.76 -5.04 -4.36
N SER A 237 5.50 -4.89 -3.96
CA SER A 237 5.16 -4.43 -2.61
C SER A 237 4.07 -5.31 -2.02
N SER A 238 4.04 -5.41 -0.70
CA SER A 238 2.97 -6.11 0.01
C SER A 238 2.79 -5.52 1.41
N TYR A 239 1.61 -5.79 1.97
CA TYR A 239 1.22 -5.47 3.33
C TYR A 239 1.26 -6.73 4.19
N CYS A 240 1.80 -6.58 5.40
CA CYS A 240 1.83 -7.59 6.43
C CYS A 240 1.03 -7.12 7.66
N TRP A 241 0.05 -7.91 8.08
CA TRP A 241 -0.72 -7.64 9.30
C TRP A 241 0.07 -8.01 10.56
N GLU A 242 0.75 -9.15 10.54
CA GLU A 242 1.50 -9.65 11.69
C GLU A 242 2.61 -10.58 11.19
N THR A 243 3.82 -10.37 11.68
CA THR A 243 4.92 -11.32 11.48
C THR A 243 4.85 -12.33 12.60
N GLY A 244 4.69 -13.61 12.28
CA GLY A 244 4.46 -14.72 13.24
C GLY A 244 5.57 -15.01 14.26
N SER A 245 6.40 -14.04 14.61
CA SER A 245 7.36 -14.08 15.70
C SER A 245 6.75 -13.47 16.97
N GLY A 246 5.96 -14.28 17.69
CA GLY A 246 5.53 -13.97 19.05
C GLY A 246 4.09 -14.36 19.32
N THR A 247 3.90 -15.37 20.17
CA THR A 247 2.60 -15.71 20.75
C THR A 247 1.95 -14.49 21.40
N VAL A 248 0.95 -13.91 20.73
CA VAL A 248 -0.24 -13.41 21.43
C VAL A 248 -1.29 -14.48 21.24
N SER A 249 -1.49 -15.30 22.27
CA SER A 249 -2.64 -16.19 22.33
C SER A 249 -3.90 -15.33 22.40
N HIS A 250 -4.55 -15.10 21.27
CA HIS A 250 -6.00 -14.98 21.30
C HIS A 250 -6.52 -16.41 21.40
N ASP A 251 -6.90 -16.82 22.62
CA ASP A 251 -7.70 -18.02 22.80
C ASP A 251 -8.97 -17.88 21.94
N VAL A 252 -8.96 -18.53 20.78
CA VAL A 252 -10.13 -18.65 19.90
C VAL A 252 -11.02 -19.71 20.54
N GLY A 253 -11.82 -19.27 21.50
CA GLY A 253 -12.60 -20.19 22.31
C GLY A 253 -13.65 -19.52 23.18
N GLU A 254 -14.26 -18.43 22.75
CA GLU A 254 -15.59 -18.00 23.21
C GLU A 254 -16.12 -16.88 22.31
N THR A 255 -17.42 -16.90 22.07
CA THR A 255 -18.18 -15.98 21.21
C THR A 255 -17.74 -14.53 21.38
N VAL A 256 -17.33 -13.90 20.27
CA VAL A 256 -17.03 -12.46 20.17
C VAL A 256 -18.30 -11.67 20.52
N PRO A 257 -18.33 -10.89 21.62
CA PRO A 257 -19.29 -9.81 21.78
C PRO A 257 -18.84 -8.64 20.90
N ASP A 258 -19.79 -7.82 20.43
CA ASP A 258 -19.56 -6.62 19.62
C ASP A 258 -18.34 -5.79 20.08
N PRO A 259 -17.58 -5.18 19.15
CA PRO A 259 -16.38 -4.43 19.50
C PRO A 259 -16.74 -3.22 20.36
N VAL A 260 -16.43 -3.30 21.65
CA VAL A 260 -16.35 -2.13 22.53
C VAL A 260 -15.03 -1.43 22.22
N PHE A 261 -15.13 -0.22 21.65
CA PHE A 261 -13.99 0.68 21.51
C PHE A 261 -13.39 0.96 22.90
N HIS A 262 -12.19 0.43 23.15
CA HIS A 262 -11.43 0.75 24.35
C HIS A 262 -10.59 2.01 24.14
N ASP A 263 -10.72 2.89 25.13
CA ASP A 263 -10.05 4.18 25.26
C ASP A 263 -8.51 4.04 25.24
N VAL A 264 -7.86 4.97 24.56
CA VAL A 264 -6.44 4.92 24.22
C VAL A 264 -5.61 5.37 25.43
N GLY A 265 -5.10 4.42 26.20
CA GLY A 265 -4.18 4.73 27.29
C GLY A 265 -3.69 3.49 28.02
N GLU A 266 -2.58 2.91 27.55
CA GLU A 266 -1.45 2.43 28.36
C GLU A 266 -0.47 1.61 27.51
N THR A 267 0.79 2.09 27.47
CA THR A 267 2.04 1.42 27.04
C THR A 267 1.98 0.43 25.86
N VAL A 268 2.31 0.96 24.68
CA VAL A 268 2.49 0.26 23.40
C VAL A 268 3.69 -0.70 23.45
N PRO A 269 3.54 -2.00 23.13
CA PRO A 269 4.66 -2.88 22.86
C PRO A 269 5.34 -2.52 21.51
N ASP A 270 6.65 -2.75 21.44
CA ASP A 270 7.57 -2.44 20.31
C ASP A 270 6.92 -2.58 18.90
N PRO A 271 6.79 -1.50 18.10
CA PRO A 271 5.78 -1.40 17.02
C PRO A 271 6.16 -2.04 15.67
N VAL A 272 6.82 -3.21 15.64
CA VAL A 272 7.10 -3.91 14.37
C VAL A 272 6.83 -5.42 14.41
N SER A 273 6.26 -5.92 15.51
CA SER A 273 5.66 -7.27 15.51
C SER A 273 4.26 -7.30 14.85
N VAL A 274 3.69 -6.14 14.52
CA VAL A 274 2.35 -5.97 13.93
C VAL A 274 2.33 -4.79 12.95
N GLU A 275 1.71 -5.02 11.79
CA GLU A 275 1.31 -4.05 10.76
C GLU A 275 2.41 -3.21 10.06
N PHE A 276 2.76 -3.57 8.82
CA PHE A 276 3.60 -2.75 7.94
C PHE A 276 3.37 -3.04 6.47
N PHE A 277 3.80 -2.12 5.60
CA PHE A 277 4.04 -2.44 4.19
C PHE A 277 5.55 -2.46 3.90
N ALA A 278 5.95 -3.24 2.91
CA ALA A 278 7.36 -3.37 2.54
C ALA A 278 7.54 -3.52 1.03
N LEU A 279 8.77 -3.28 0.57
CA LEU A 279 9.20 -3.75 -0.73
C LEU A 279 9.53 -5.24 -0.64
N VAL A 280 9.19 -5.98 -1.68
CA VAL A 280 9.42 -7.42 -1.71
C VAL A 280 10.09 -7.84 -3.02
N TRP A 281 10.77 -8.98 -2.97
CA TRP A 281 11.09 -9.68 -4.21
C TRP A 281 9.78 -10.11 -4.89
N PRO A 282 9.55 -9.72 -6.14
CA PRO A 282 8.26 -9.93 -6.78
C PRO A 282 7.94 -11.42 -6.92
N TYR A 283 6.64 -11.72 -6.94
CA TYR A 283 6.09 -13.09 -6.96
C TYR A 283 6.54 -13.93 -8.17
N GLY A 284 6.21 -15.23 -8.14
CA GLY A 284 6.45 -16.21 -9.20
C GLY A 284 5.41 -16.20 -10.35
N LYS A 285 4.78 -17.33 -10.66
CA LYS A 285 3.62 -17.36 -11.58
C LYS A 285 2.34 -17.05 -10.78
N GLY A 286 1.47 -16.14 -11.27
CA GLY A 286 0.10 -16.00 -10.77
C GLY A 286 -0.23 -14.88 -9.77
N TYR A 287 0.65 -13.90 -9.51
CA TYR A 287 0.49 -12.76 -8.57
C TYR A 287 0.39 -13.12 -7.07
N SER A 288 -0.04 -14.35 -6.74
CA SER A 288 -0.27 -14.87 -5.39
C SER A 288 0.70 -15.98 -4.97
N GLY A 289 1.64 -16.40 -5.82
CA GLY A 289 2.62 -17.45 -5.54
C GLY A 289 3.99 -16.95 -5.07
N LEU A 290 4.53 -17.55 -4.00
CA LEU A 290 5.77 -17.13 -3.37
C LEU A 290 7.00 -17.43 -4.25
N ARG A 291 7.93 -16.47 -4.34
CA ARG A 291 9.23 -16.63 -4.99
C ARG A 291 10.32 -15.99 -4.14
N TYR A 292 11.45 -16.68 -4.02
CA TYR A 292 12.63 -16.16 -3.36
C TYR A 292 13.68 -15.71 -4.38
N PRO A 293 14.58 -14.78 -4.00
CA PRO A 293 15.73 -14.44 -4.81
C PRO A 293 16.68 -15.63 -4.97
N GLU A 294 17.41 -15.63 -6.07
CA GLU A 294 18.44 -16.59 -6.41
C GLU A 294 19.84 -15.98 -6.23
N LYS A 295 20.86 -16.84 -6.19
CA LYS A 295 22.25 -16.40 -6.10
C LYS A 295 22.60 -15.51 -7.30
N GLY A 296 23.15 -14.34 -7.02
CA GLY A 296 23.57 -13.37 -8.02
C GLY A 296 22.47 -12.39 -8.44
N ASP A 297 21.26 -12.54 -7.92
CA ASP A 297 20.22 -11.53 -8.13
C ASP A 297 20.67 -10.17 -7.62
N ALA A 298 20.44 -9.17 -8.45
CA ALA A 298 20.75 -7.78 -8.17
C ALA A 298 19.58 -6.92 -8.59
N PHE A 299 19.16 -6.05 -7.68
CA PHE A 299 18.07 -5.14 -7.94
C PHE A 299 18.28 -3.84 -7.16
N GLY A 300 17.73 -2.77 -7.69
CA GLY A 300 17.85 -1.45 -7.11
C GLY A 300 16.86 -0.54 -7.80
N SER A 301 16.41 0.47 -7.07
CA SER A 301 15.51 1.49 -7.58
C SER A 301 15.57 2.71 -6.68
N ARG A 302 14.70 3.67 -6.96
CA ARG A 302 14.47 4.85 -6.14
C ARG A 302 12.99 5.18 -6.06
N PHE A 303 12.59 5.76 -4.94
CA PHE A 303 11.24 6.26 -4.71
C PHE A 303 11.26 7.55 -3.91
N ARG A 304 10.15 8.28 -3.92
CA ARG A 304 9.88 9.39 -3.00
C ARG A 304 9.13 8.83 -1.80
N LEU A 305 9.61 9.09 -0.58
CA LEU A 305 8.84 8.80 0.63
C LEU A 305 7.79 9.89 0.81
N MET A 306 6.60 9.64 0.29
CA MET A 306 5.44 10.51 0.39
C MET A 306 4.85 10.41 1.79
N HIS A 307 4.46 11.54 2.37
CA HIS A 307 3.82 11.58 3.68
C HIS A 307 2.86 12.76 3.82
N SER A 308 1.87 12.64 4.71
CA SER A 308 0.91 13.71 5.02
C SER A 308 0.33 13.54 6.42
N HIS A 309 0.03 14.67 7.07
CA HIS A 309 -0.75 14.77 8.32
C HIS A 309 -2.08 15.48 8.11
N ASP A 310 -2.47 15.63 6.85
CA ASP A 310 -3.67 16.35 6.45
C ASP A 310 -4.42 15.61 5.33
N LEU A 311 -4.41 14.28 5.38
CA LEU A 311 -5.12 13.41 4.44
C LEU A 311 -6.25 12.67 5.17
N GLY A 312 -7.37 13.35 5.37
CA GLY A 312 -8.55 12.84 6.09
C GLY A 312 -9.49 11.98 5.23
N PRO A 313 -10.61 11.50 5.80
CA PRO A 313 -11.45 10.47 5.18
C PRO A 313 -12.06 10.83 3.81
N ASP A 314 -12.27 12.12 3.53
CA ASP A 314 -12.81 12.60 2.25
C ASP A 314 -11.74 12.89 1.20
N ASP A 315 -10.47 12.74 1.56
CA ASP A 315 -9.35 12.92 0.65
C ASP A 315 -9.11 11.67 -0.20
N ASP A 316 -8.40 11.85 -1.32
CA ASP A 316 -8.02 10.76 -2.22
C ASP A 316 -6.48 10.61 -2.22
N PRO A 317 -5.92 9.52 -1.68
CA PRO A 317 -4.49 9.30 -1.68
C PRO A 317 -3.92 9.15 -3.10
N ASN A 318 -4.73 8.77 -4.10
CA ASN A 318 -4.30 8.80 -5.51
C ASN A 318 -4.07 10.22 -5.97
N ARG A 319 -5.04 11.09 -5.72
CA ARG A 319 -4.94 12.50 -6.10
C ARG A 319 -3.70 13.13 -5.47
N PHE A 320 -3.46 12.89 -4.18
CA PHE A 320 -2.28 13.37 -3.46
C PHE A 320 -0.97 12.99 -4.16
N VAL A 321 -0.78 11.71 -4.53
CA VAL A 321 0.47 11.26 -5.18
C VAL A 321 0.55 11.64 -6.66
N ILE A 322 -0.57 11.61 -7.39
CA ILE A 322 -0.62 11.94 -8.82
C ILE A 322 -0.40 13.43 -9.05
N GLU A 323 -0.98 14.31 -8.23
CA GLU A 323 -0.74 15.75 -8.32
C GLU A 323 0.76 16.06 -8.16
N ARG A 324 1.45 15.37 -7.24
CA ARG A 324 2.90 15.50 -7.08
C ARG A 324 3.67 15.03 -8.32
N ALA A 325 3.32 13.86 -8.84
CA ALA A 325 3.94 13.31 -10.04
C ALA A 325 3.78 14.28 -11.23
N TRP A 326 2.60 14.88 -11.39
CA TRP A 326 2.35 15.92 -12.39
C TRP A 326 3.18 17.17 -12.14
N GLU A 327 3.23 17.69 -10.92
CA GLU A 327 4.01 18.89 -10.58
C GLU A 327 5.49 18.73 -10.95
N LYS A 328 6.08 17.56 -10.64
CA LYS A 328 7.52 17.31 -10.79
C LYS A 328 7.91 16.75 -12.15
N HIS A 329 7.05 15.95 -12.76
CA HIS A 329 7.39 15.16 -13.93
C HIS A 329 6.50 15.45 -15.14
N LYS A 330 5.76 16.56 -15.16
CA LYS A 330 4.95 16.99 -16.32
C LYS A 330 5.68 16.85 -17.65
N GLY A 331 6.96 17.24 -17.71
CA GLY A 331 7.77 17.18 -18.94
C GLY A 331 8.14 15.77 -19.40
N LEU A 332 7.94 14.75 -18.57
CA LEU A 332 8.14 13.33 -18.89
C LEU A 332 6.82 12.60 -19.17
N LEU A 333 5.68 13.22 -18.83
CA LEU A 333 4.36 12.64 -19.08
C LEU A 333 3.95 12.89 -20.53
N PRO A 334 3.29 11.91 -21.18
CA PRO A 334 2.72 12.14 -22.49
C PRO A 334 1.61 13.20 -22.41
N ASP A 335 1.50 14.04 -23.44
CA ASP A 335 0.36 14.92 -23.57
C ASP A 335 -0.93 14.10 -23.62
N ALA A 336 -1.96 14.56 -22.92
CA ALA A 336 -3.28 13.98 -23.06
C ALA A 336 -3.71 14.14 -24.53
N PRO A 337 -4.12 13.05 -25.20
CA PRO A 337 -4.55 13.15 -26.59
C PRO A 337 -5.77 14.07 -26.67
N THR A 338 -5.79 14.96 -27.66
CA THR A 338 -6.88 15.94 -27.83
C THR A 338 -8.22 15.28 -28.15
N VAL A 339 -8.20 14.03 -28.59
CA VAL A 339 -9.35 13.18 -28.87
C VAL A 339 -9.05 11.75 -28.43
N ASN A 340 -10.06 11.02 -27.95
CA ASN A 340 -9.90 9.61 -27.62
C ASN A 340 -9.51 8.82 -28.88
N ASP A 341 -8.41 8.06 -28.82
CA ASP A 341 -8.06 7.13 -29.90
C ASP A 341 -8.99 5.91 -29.86
N VAL A 342 -9.89 5.82 -30.84
CA VAL A 342 -10.81 4.68 -31.04
C VAL A 342 -10.41 3.85 -32.27
N SER A 343 -9.21 4.08 -32.82
CA SER A 343 -8.74 3.39 -34.04
C SER A 343 -8.48 1.89 -33.81
N TRP A 344 -8.12 1.50 -32.58
CA TRP A 344 -7.97 0.12 -32.15
C TRP A 344 -9.28 -0.67 -32.12
N TYR A 345 -10.43 0.00 -32.07
CA TYR A 345 -11.74 -0.66 -32.15
C TYR A 345 -12.04 -1.07 -33.60
N PRO A 346 -12.39 -2.34 -33.88
CA PRO A 346 -12.84 -2.77 -35.20
C PRO A 346 -13.98 -1.88 -35.72
N ASN A 347 -13.98 -1.53 -37.02
CA ASN A 347 -14.95 -0.59 -37.61
C ASN A 347 -16.42 -0.93 -37.30
N HIS A 348 -16.77 -2.22 -37.22
CA HIS A 348 -18.13 -2.68 -36.92
C HIS A 348 -18.53 -2.50 -35.44
N LEU A 349 -17.55 -2.31 -34.55
CA LEU A 349 -17.76 -2.03 -33.13
C LEU A 349 -17.65 -0.53 -32.80
N ARG A 350 -17.14 0.30 -33.71
CA ARG A 350 -17.06 1.75 -33.53
C ARG A 350 -18.48 2.32 -33.48
N ARG A 351 -18.84 2.92 -32.36
CA ARG A 351 -20.15 3.56 -32.19
C ARG A 351 -20.26 4.75 -33.15
N ARG A 352 -21.34 4.78 -33.94
CA ARG A 352 -21.71 5.94 -34.79
C ARG A 352 -22.44 7.02 -33.98
N GLU A 353 -23.08 6.60 -32.91
CA GLU A 353 -23.81 7.42 -31.96
C GLU A 353 -23.65 6.82 -30.56
N PHE A 354 -23.64 7.68 -29.55
CA PHE A 354 -23.77 7.22 -28.18
C PHE A 354 -25.27 6.99 -27.91
N PRO A 355 -25.67 5.80 -27.45
CA PRO A 355 -27.07 5.53 -27.16
C PRO A 355 -27.53 6.46 -26.04
N ASP A 356 -28.80 6.84 -26.10
CA ASP A 356 -29.42 7.55 -24.99
C ASP A 356 -29.29 6.71 -23.71
N PRO A 357 -28.87 7.33 -22.61
CA PRO A 357 -28.81 6.66 -21.33
C PRO A 357 -30.20 6.14 -20.97
N ARG A 358 -30.32 4.83 -20.73
CA ARG A 358 -31.57 4.24 -20.26
C ARG A 358 -31.53 4.09 -18.75
N VAL A 359 -32.65 4.42 -18.12
CA VAL A 359 -32.87 4.18 -16.70
C VAL A 359 -33.26 2.72 -16.52
N GLY A 360 -32.41 1.95 -15.82
CA GLY A 360 -32.72 0.59 -15.37
C GLY A 360 -33.65 0.59 -14.15
N ARG A 361 -33.78 -0.56 -13.48
CA ARG A 361 -34.34 -0.63 -12.13
C ARG A 361 -33.25 -0.27 -11.11
N LEU A 362 -33.61 0.28 -9.95
CA LEU A 362 -32.66 0.50 -8.84
C LEU A 362 -32.45 -0.76 -8.00
N TYR A 363 -33.16 -1.85 -8.27
CA TYR A 363 -32.95 -3.14 -7.64
C TYR A 363 -33.30 -4.30 -8.57
N GLY A 364 -32.81 -5.48 -8.23
CA GLY A 364 -33.16 -6.75 -8.86
C GLY A 364 -33.30 -7.87 -7.83
N VAL A 365 -33.87 -9.00 -8.25
CA VAL A 365 -33.90 -10.23 -7.47
C VAL A 365 -32.97 -11.23 -8.16
N ALA A 366 -32.04 -11.80 -7.40
CA ALA A 366 -31.10 -12.79 -7.89
C ALA A 366 -31.84 -14.04 -8.42
N GLY A 367 -31.55 -14.41 -9.67
CA GLY A 367 -32.07 -15.62 -10.30
C GLY A 367 -31.34 -16.89 -9.86
N GLU A 368 -31.75 -18.05 -10.37
CA GLU A 368 -31.09 -19.33 -10.08
C GLU A 368 -29.66 -19.41 -10.61
N ASP A 369 -29.31 -18.60 -11.60
CA ASP A 369 -27.99 -18.49 -12.22
C ASP A 369 -27.13 -17.36 -11.65
N ALA A 370 -27.57 -16.73 -10.55
CA ALA A 370 -26.80 -15.69 -9.87
C ALA A 370 -25.46 -16.23 -9.36
N VAL A 371 -24.39 -15.46 -9.59
CA VAL A 371 -23.01 -15.83 -9.23
C VAL A 371 -22.59 -15.20 -7.90
N TRP A 372 -23.09 -14.00 -7.60
CA TRP A 372 -22.58 -13.19 -6.49
C TRP A 372 -23.46 -13.27 -5.24
N GLU A 373 -24.75 -13.52 -5.42
CA GLU A 373 -25.76 -13.62 -4.37
C GLU A 373 -26.50 -14.97 -4.49
N GLU A 374 -27.05 -15.46 -3.38
CA GLU A 374 -27.92 -16.65 -3.41
C GLU A 374 -29.26 -16.32 -4.13
N PRO A 375 -29.88 -17.29 -4.82
CA PRO A 375 -31.15 -17.08 -5.50
C PRO A 375 -32.22 -16.51 -4.55
N GLY A 376 -32.93 -15.47 -5.00
CA GLY A 376 -33.93 -14.76 -4.22
C GLY A 376 -33.41 -13.56 -3.42
N ALA A 377 -32.09 -13.36 -3.31
CA ALA A 377 -31.53 -12.16 -2.72
C ALA A 377 -31.94 -10.89 -3.50
N ILE A 378 -32.20 -9.80 -2.78
CA ILE A 378 -32.51 -8.49 -3.36
C ILE A 378 -31.20 -7.75 -3.50
N THR A 379 -30.82 -7.38 -4.72
CA THR A 379 -29.56 -6.68 -5.00
C THR A 379 -29.84 -5.23 -5.37
N ALA A 380 -29.05 -4.30 -4.84
CA ALA A 380 -29.06 -2.92 -5.29
C ALA A 380 -28.58 -2.87 -6.75
N GLY A 381 -29.42 -2.30 -7.61
CA GLY A 381 -29.08 -2.01 -9.00
C GLY A 381 -28.37 -0.67 -9.11
N GLY A 382 -27.61 -0.51 -10.19
CA GLY A 382 -26.98 0.76 -10.53
C GLY A 382 -27.69 1.44 -11.69
N VAL A 383 -27.78 2.77 -11.63
CA VAL A 383 -27.85 3.58 -12.85
C VAL A 383 -26.47 3.57 -13.51
N GLY A 384 -26.40 3.40 -14.84
CA GLY A 384 -25.13 3.21 -15.52
C GLY A 384 -24.13 4.37 -15.31
N TYR A 385 -22.88 4.06 -14.99
CA TYR A 385 -21.81 5.01 -14.60
C TYR A 385 -21.35 5.99 -15.68
N THR A 386 -21.74 5.78 -16.94
CA THR A 386 -21.16 6.49 -18.11
C THR A 386 -22.00 7.67 -18.59
N ALA A 387 -23.16 7.90 -17.97
CA ALA A 387 -24.03 9.03 -18.24
C ALA A 387 -24.88 9.32 -17.00
N SER A 388 -25.60 10.44 -17.00
CA SER A 388 -26.65 10.69 -16.00
C SER A 388 -28.01 10.24 -16.56
N PRO A 389 -28.41 8.97 -16.42
CA PRO A 389 -29.68 8.49 -16.97
C PRO A 389 -30.88 9.11 -16.28
N ILE A 390 -30.75 9.50 -15.00
CA ILE A 390 -31.79 10.24 -14.27
C ILE A 390 -31.98 11.61 -14.93
N ASP A 391 -30.91 12.39 -15.15
CA ASP A 391 -31.01 13.69 -15.82
C ASP A 391 -31.55 13.55 -17.25
N SER A 392 -31.16 12.49 -17.97
CA SER A 392 -31.69 12.19 -19.30
C SER A 392 -33.20 11.99 -19.26
N ALA A 393 -33.72 11.18 -18.33
CA ALA A 393 -35.16 10.96 -18.18
C ALA A 393 -35.91 12.26 -17.85
N TYR A 394 -35.36 13.10 -16.97
CA TYR A 394 -35.92 14.42 -16.65
C TYR A 394 -35.92 15.37 -17.85
N ARG A 395 -34.80 15.49 -18.58
CA ARG A 395 -34.70 16.36 -19.77
C ARG A 395 -35.65 15.92 -20.88
N ARG A 396 -35.82 14.61 -21.08
CA ARG A 396 -36.80 14.04 -22.02
C ARG A 396 -38.24 14.11 -21.53
N LYS A 397 -38.47 14.52 -20.27
CA LYS A 397 -39.79 14.49 -19.61
C LYS A 397 -40.45 13.12 -19.67
N ALA A 398 -39.65 12.07 -19.49
CA ALA A 398 -40.11 10.69 -19.54
C ALA A 398 -40.80 10.30 -18.22
N GLN A 399 -42.02 10.81 -18.01
CA GLN A 399 -42.76 10.64 -16.75
C GLN A 399 -42.87 9.17 -16.29
N PRO A 400 -43.15 8.18 -17.17
CA PRO A 400 -43.20 6.78 -16.74
C PRO A 400 -41.85 6.24 -16.21
N GLU A 401 -40.73 6.75 -16.72
CA GLU A 401 -39.40 6.36 -16.22
C GLU A 401 -39.13 6.97 -14.85
N ILE A 402 -39.55 8.22 -14.64
CA ILE A 402 -39.43 8.95 -13.37
C ILE A 402 -40.31 8.32 -12.28
N ASP A 403 -41.58 8.05 -12.59
CA ASP A 403 -42.52 7.45 -11.62
C ASP A 403 -42.03 6.07 -11.16
N ARG A 404 -41.46 5.28 -12.08
CA ARG A 404 -40.87 3.99 -11.74
C ARG A 404 -39.63 4.12 -10.86
N LEU A 405 -38.79 5.14 -11.07
CA LEU A 405 -37.64 5.39 -10.18
C LEU A 405 -38.09 5.75 -8.77
N LEU A 406 -39.14 6.57 -8.63
CA LEU A 406 -39.71 6.90 -7.33
C LEU A 406 -40.22 5.65 -6.61
N GLN A 407 -40.93 4.77 -7.32
CA GLN A 407 -41.37 3.48 -6.77
C GLN A 407 -40.18 2.59 -6.33
N ASP A 408 -39.11 2.57 -7.13
CA ASP A 408 -37.92 1.81 -6.78
C ASP A 408 -37.21 2.41 -5.55
N ILE A 409 -37.17 3.74 -5.41
CA ILE A 409 -36.64 4.43 -4.21
C ILE A 409 -37.46 4.04 -2.99
N ASP A 410 -38.79 4.15 -3.06
CA ASP A 410 -39.69 3.78 -1.97
C ASP A 410 -39.51 2.32 -1.54
N PHE A 411 -39.19 1.44 -2.50
CA PHE A 411 -38.90 0.04 -2.24
C PHE A 411 -37.55 -0.19 -1.54
N ILE A 412 -36.48 0.50 -1.97
CA ILE A 412 -35.13 0.27 -1.41
C ILE A 412 -34.88 1.04 -0.12
N LEU A 413 -35.59 2.15 0.13
CA LEU A 413 -35.40 3.00 1.32
C LEU A 413 -35.49 2.23 2.65
N PRO A 414 -36.45 1.31 2.86
CA PRO A 414 -36.50 0.51 4.09
C PRO A 414 -35.27 -0.38 4.35
N TYR A 415 -34.47 -0.66 3.33
CA TYR A 415 -33.25 -1.47 3.42
C TYR A 415 -32.00 -0.62 3.68
N THR A 416 -32.13 0.70 3.93
CA THR A 416 -30.99 1.52 4.32
C THR A 416 -30.59 1.25 5.75
N THR A 417 -29.28 1.20 5.99
CA THR A 417 -28.71 1.35 7.33
C THR A 417 -28.30 2.80 7.52
N GLN A 418 -28.65 3.37 8.68
CA GLN A 418 -28.28 4.73 9.05
C GLN A 418 -27.02 4.67 9.91
N GLN A 419 -26.04 5.50 9.61
CA GLN A 419 -24.83 5.63 10.41
C GLN A 419 -24.31 7.06 10.40
N THR A 420 -23.58 7.43 11.44
CA THR A 420 -22.89 8.73 11.49
C THR A 420 -21.46 8.55 11.01
N ILE A 421 -21.09 9.24 9.93
CA ILE A 421 -19.71 9.24 9.40
C ILE A 421 -19.17 10.65 9.54
N ALA A 422 -18.07 10.82 10.30
CA ALA A 422 -17.44 12.12 10.52
C ALA A 422 -18.39 13.23 11.04
N GLY A 423 -19.48 12.85 11.73
CA GLY A 423 -20.50 13.77 12.24
C GLY A 423 -21.72 13.94 11.34
N ASP A 424 -21.70 13.41 10.11
CA ASP A 424 -22.81 13.49 9.17
C ASP A 424 -23.72 12.25 9.26
N GLU A 425 -25.03 12.47 9.25
CA GLU A 425 -26.02 11.39 9.13
C GLU A 425 -26.03 10.85 7.70
N CYS A 426 -25.59 9.61 7.55
CA CYS A 426 -25.43 8.92 6.29
C CYS A 426 -26.38 7.71 6.22
N ALA A 427 -27.05 7.56 5.07
CA ALA A 427 -27.78 6.35 4.74
C ALA A 427 -26.95 5.52 3.74
N PHE A 428 -26.75 4.24 4.03
CA PHE A 428 -26.08 3.32 3.12
C PHE A 428 -26.92 2.08 2.86
N TRP A 429 -26.72 1.49 1.69
CA TRP A 429 -27.31 0.21 1.31
C TRP A 429 -26.21 -0.84 1.27
N ALA A 430 -26.36 -1.88 2.08
CA ALA A 430 -25.51 -3.05 1.98
C ALA A 430 -25.86 -3.85 0.71
N LYS A 431 -24.94 -4.73 0.30
CA LYS A 431 -25.16 -5.64 -0.81
C LYS A 431 -25.02 -7.08 -0.30
N PRO A 432 -26.06 -7.93 -0.43
CA PRO A 432 -27.40 -7.62 -0.96
C PRO A 432 -28.19 -6.67 -0.05
N LEU A 433 -29.24 -6.05 -0.58
CA LEU A 433 -30.22 -5.29 0.22
C LEU A 433 -30.97 -6.20 1.20
N ALA A 434 -31.20 -7.46 0.80
CA ALA A 434 -31.76 -8.52 1.64
C ALA A 434 -31.39 -9.90 1.08
N GLY A 435 -31.27 -10.89 1.96
CA GLY A 435 -30.84 -12.24 1.59
C GLY A 435 -29.34 -12.43 1.79
N GLU A 436 -28.77 -13.45 1.16
CA GLU A 436 -27.40 -13.89 1.41
C GLU A 436 -26.49 -13.69 0.19
N MET A 437 -25.22 -13.39 0.43
CA MET A 437 -24.17 -13.48 -0.58
C MET A 437 -23.90 -14.96 -0.93
N ALA A 438 -23.38 -15.21 -2.13
CA ALA A 438 -23.09 -16.58 -2.58
C ALA A 438 -22.09 -17.27 -1.64
N LYS A 439 -22.37 -18.53 -1.29
CA LYS A 439 -21.52 -19.33 -0.36
C LYS A 439 -20.04 -19.43 -0.73
N MET A 440 -19.71 -19.22 -2.01
CA MET A 440 -18.33 -19.22 -2.52
C MET A 440 -17.42 -18.17 -1.86
N PHE A 441 -17.98 -17.12 -1.26
CA PHE A 441 -17.23 -16.08 -0.53
C PHE A 441 -16.92 -16.47 0.92
N GLY A 442 -17.63 -17.45 1.49
CA GLY A 442 -17.37 -18.00 2.83
C GLY A 442 -17.94 -17.20 4.00
N PRO A 443 -17.62 -17.63 5.25
CA PRO A 443 -18.41 -17.33 6.45
C PRO A 443 -18.22 -15.94 7.07
N GLY A 444 -17.71 -14.96 6.32
CA GLY A 444 -17.38 -13.63 6.85
C GLY A 444 -17.88 -12.45 6.00
N VAL A 445 -18.57 -12.70 4.89
CA VAL A 445 -19.24 -11.63 4.15
C VAL A 445 -20.52 -11.28 4.90
N GLY A 446 -20.47 -10.22 5.69
CA GLY A 446 -21.66 -9.63 6.31
C GLY A 446 -22.65 -9.17 5.24
N THR A 447 -23.93 -9.41 5.49
CA THR A 447 -25.06 -8.95 4.67
C THR A 447 -25.63 -7.65 5.21
#